data_AF-A0A2M7X9N2-F1
#
_entry.id   AF-A0A2M7X9N2-F1
#
_cell.length_a   1.000
_cell.length_b   1.000
_cell.length_c   1.000
_cell.angle_alpha   90.00
_cell.angle_beta   90.00
_cell.angle_gamma   90.00
#
_symmetry.space_group_name_H-M   'P 1'
#
loop_
_entity.id
_entity.type
_entity.pdbx_description
1 polymer ?
#
loop_
_entity_poly.entity_id
_entity_poly.type
_entity_poly.pdbx_seq_one_letter_code
_entity_poly.pdbx_strand_id
1 'polypeptide(L)'
;MIFDRVKTLDQIMATAEKKSLKRQLGPIQLTLLGVGAIIGTGIFVLTAEAGQKAGPAMLISFVIAAVVCALAALAYSELAAMIPVSGSAYTYTYGVLGELLAWTVGWALVLEYAVAAGAVAVGWSGYMNGLLKSGGFPLPEFLRTGPYDGGTFNLLACGISLVVTALLVIGTSKSAKVNAVLVSIKVLALIAFIYLAMPVVHDENFKPF
;
A
#
# COMPACT_ATOMS: atom_id res chain seq x y z
N MET A 1 -18.92 28.47 12.42
CA MET A 1 -18.49 28.09 13.78
C MET A 1 -16.96 27.98 13.82
N ILE A 2 -16.34 27.89 15.00
CA ILE A 2 -14.87 27.95 15.19
C ILE A 2 -14.11 26.92 14.34
N PHE A 3 -14.75 25.82 13.93
CA PHE A 3 -14.13 24.72 13.16
C PHE A 3 -14.67 24.53 11.73
N ASP A 4 -15.44 25.48 11.20
CA ASP A 4 -16.01 25.39 9.83
C ASP A 4 -15.13 26.07 8.77
N ARG A 5 -13.87 26.39 9.10
CA ARG A 5 -13.01 27.12 8.18
C ARG A 5 -12.68 26.24 6.98
N VAL A 6 -13.20 26.61 5.82
CA VAL A 6 -12.85 26.01 4.53
C VAL A 6 -11.68 26.78 3.96
N LYS A 7 -10.62 26.06 3.57
CA LYS A 7 -9.50 26.68 2.87
C LYS A 7 -9.89 26.84 1.41
N THR A 8 -9.91 28.07 0.92
CA THR A 8 -10.33 28.34 -0.46
C THR A 8 -9.38 27.67 -1.45
N LEU A 9 -9.92 27.25 -2.60
CA LEU A 9 -9.13 26.59 -3.65
C LEU A 9 -7.95 27.45 -4.08
N ASP A 10 -8.14 28.76 -4.20
CA ASP A 10 -7.08 29.72 -4.55
C ASP A 10 -5.90 29.68 -3.56
N GLN A 11 -6.20 29.57 -2.26
CA GLN A 11 -5.15 29.47 -1.23
C GLN A 11 -4.42 28.12 -1.28
N ILE A 12 -5.15 27.03 -1.60
CA ILE A 12 -4.56 25.70 -1.77
C ILE A 12 -3.63 25.71 -2.99
N MET A 13 -4.07 26.25 -4.13
CA MET A 13 -3.29 26.38 -5.36
C MET A 13 -2.07 27.28 -5.18
N ALA A 14 -2.24 28.47 -4.57
CA ALA A 14 -1.12 29.39 -4.30
C ALA A 14 -0.06 28.78 -3.37
N THR A 15 -0.46 27.91 -2.45
CA THR A 15 0.49 27.17 -1.61
C THR A 15 1.25 26.12 -2.42
N ALA A 16 0.57 25.42 -3.32
CA ALA A 16 1.16 24.40 -4.18
C ALA A 16 2.18 25.00 -5.17
N GLU A 17 1.89 26.16 -5.76
CA GLU A 17 2.81 26.86 -6.67
C GLU A 17 4.13 27.23 -6.00
N LYS A 18 4.07 27.74 -4.76
CA LYS A 18 5.26 28.11 -3.96
C LYS A 18 6.20 26.94 -3.66
N LYS A 19 5.70 25.70 -3.69
CA LYS A 19 6.47 24.46 -3.43
C LYS A 19 6.58 23.56 -4.67
N SER A 20 6.41 24.12 -5.87
CA SER A 20 6.32 23.34 -7.09
C SER A 20 7.65 22.65 -7.46
N LEU A 21 7.59 21.34 -7.67
CA LEU A 21 8.69 20.54 -8.20
C LEU A 21 8.62 20.55 -9.74
N LYS A 22 9.77 20.32 -10.39
CA LYS A 22 9.80 20.12 -11.85
C LYS A 22 8.93 18.91 -12.21
N ARG A 23 7.91 19.10 -13.05
CA ARG A 23 7.08 18.01 -13.56
C ARG A 23 7.94 17.08 -14.42
N GLN A 24 8.10 15.83 -13.98
CA GLN A 24 8.87 14.80 -14.68
C GLN A 24 8.09 13.49 -14.90
N LEU A 25 6.91 13.36 -14.28
CA LEU A 25 6.09 12.15 -14.37
C LEU A 25 4.99 12.37 -15.42
N GLY A 26 4.95 11.51 -16.43
CA GLY A 26 3.85 11.41 -17.38
C GLY A 26 2.82 10.37 -16.95
N PRO A 27 1.77 10.16 -17.76
CA PRO A 27 0.66 9.26 -17.41
C PRO A 27 1.10 7.83 -17.08
N ILE A 28 1.98 7.25 -17.91
CA ILE A 28 2.48 5.89 -17.71
C ILE A 28 3.27 5.78 -16.41
N GLN A 29 4.13 6.76 -16.09
CA GLN A 29 4.89 6.73 -14.84
C GLN A 29 3.97 6.87 -13.62
N LEU A 30 2.89 7.66 -13.72
CA LEU A 30 1.88 7.79 -12.67
C LEU A 30 1.09 6.50 -12.47
N THR A 31 0.69 5.82 -13.56
CA THR A 31 0.03 4.51 -13.49
C THR A 31 0.95 3.48 -12.83
N LEU A 32 2.22 3.40 -13.24
CA LEU A 32 3.20 2.51 -12.61
C LEU A 32 3.42 2.84 -11.14
N LEU A 33 3.41 4.12 -10.76
CA LEU A 33 3.48 4.53 -9.36
C LEU A 33 2.27 4.03 -8.57
N GLY A 34 1.05 4.16 -9.11
CA GLY A 34 -0.16 3.62 -8.50
C GLY A 34 -0.11 2.10 -8.34
N VAL A 35 0.20 1.37 -9.41
CA VAL A 35 0.33 -0.10 -9.38
C VAL A 35 1.40 -0.54 -8.36
N GLY A 36 2.52 0.17 -8.27
CA GLY A 36 3.59 -0.13 -7.32
C GLY A 36 3.22 0.08 -5.86
N ALA A 37 2.35 1.06 -5.59
CA ALA A 37 1.81 1.32 -4.26
C ALA A 37 0.74 0.30 -3.86
N ILE A 38 -0.05 -0.21 -4.81
CA ILE A 38 -1.13 -1.19 -4.57
C ILE A 38 -0.57 -2.62 -4.41
N ILE A 39 0.36 -3.03 -5.26
CA ILE A 39 0.92 -4.39 -5.23
C ILE A 39 1.95 -4.51 -4.10
N GLY A 40 1.57 -5.21 -3.04
CA GLY A 40 2.42 -5.50 -1.89
C GLY A 40 1.88 -6.62 -1.03
N THR A 41 2.03 -6.49 0.29
CA THR A 41 1.68 -7.51 1.28
C THR A 41 0.25 -8.03 1.16
N GLY A 42 -0.70 -7.23 0.67
CA GLY A 42 -2.08 -7.67 0.43
C GLY A 42 -2.16 -8.93 -0.43
N ILE A 43 -1.69 -8.89 -1.67
CA ILE A 43 -1.77 -10.03 -2.59
C ILE A 43 -0.77 -11.15 -2.24
N PHE A 44 0.38 -10.80 -1.68
CA PHE A 44 1.44 -11.77 -1.41
C PHE A 44 1.27 -12.52 -0.07
N VAL A 45 0.66 -11.89 0.94
CA VAL A 45 0.52 -12.48 2.29
C VAL A 45 -0.94 -12.63 2.68
N LEU A 46 -1.73 -11.56 2.59
CA LEU A 46 -3.11 -11.55 3.11
C LEU A 46 -4.07 -12.39 2.25
N THR A 47 -3.69 -12.76 1.03
CA THR A 47 -4.41 -13.75 0.21
C THR A 47 -4.54 -15.10 0.93
N ALA A 48 -3.51 -15.54 1.68
CA ALA A 48 -3.58 -16.78 2.44
C ALA A 48 -4.61 -16.68 3.58
N GLU A 49 -4.61 -15.56 4.31
CA GLU A 49 -5.59 -15.26 5.37
C GLU A 49 -7.02 -15.17 4.82
N ALA A 50 -7.19 -14.55 3.65
CA ALA A 50 -8.47 -14.50 2.96
C ALA A 50 -8.96 -15.89 2.57
N GLY A 51 -8.07 -16.77 2.10
CA GLY A 51 -8.38 -18.17 1.83
C GLY A 51 -8.77 -18.95 3.09
N GLN A 52 -8.14 -18.68 4.24
CA GLN A 52 -8.53 -19.31 5.51
C GLN A 52 -9.91 -18.86 6.01
N LYS A 53 -10.30 -17.61 5.73
CA LYS A 53 -11.59 -17.05 6.18
C LYS A 53 -12.75 -17.32 5.25
N ALA A 54 -12.52 -17.20 3.94
CA ALA A 54 -13.56 -17.27 2.92
C ALA A 54 -13.46 -18.52 2.03
N GLY A 55 -12.41 -19.34 2.18
CA GLY A 55 -12.23 -20.52 1.32
C GLY A 55 -12.13 -20.14 -0.16
N PRO A 56 -12.61 -20.99 -1.07
CA PRO A 56 -12.67 -20.70 -2.50
C PRO A 56 -13.53 -19.47 -2.85
N ALA A 57 -14.58 -19.19 -2.07
CA ALA A 57 -15.38 -17.97 -2.18
C ALA A 57 -14.61 -16.66 -1.94
N MET A 58 -13.34 -16.71 -1.53
CA MET A 58 -12.47 -15.52 -1.51
C MET A 58 -12.44 -14.79 -2.86
N LEU A 59 -12.64 -15.50 -3.99
CA LEU A 59 -12.75 -14.90 -5.32
C LEU A 59 -13.91 -13.89 -5.39
N ILE A 60 -15.07 -14.23 -4.80
CA ILE A 60 -16.21 -13.32 -4.71
C ILE A 60 -15.87 -12.13 -3.82
N SER A 61 -15.20 -12.37 -2.67
CA SER A 61 -14.76 -11.29 -1.79
C SER A 61 -13.85 -10.29 -2.51
N PHE A 62 -12.93 -10.76 -3.36
CA PHE A 62 -12.07 -9.92 -4.17
C PHE A 62 -12.84 -9.11 -5.22
N VAL A 63 -13.84 -9.71 -5.88
CA VAL A 63 -14.67 -9.00 -6.87
C VAL A 63 -15.47 -7.87 -6.19
N ILE A 64 -16.11 -8.15 -5.05
CA ILE A 64 -16.85 -7.13 -4.29
C ILE A 64 -15.91 -5.99 -3.85
N ALA A 65 -14.75 -6.34 -3.29
CA ALA A 65 -13.75 -5.35 -2.89
C ALA A 65 -13.28 -4.50 -4.08
N ALA A 66 -13.03 -5.12 -5.24
CA ALA A 66 -12.60 -4.41 -6.44
C ALA A 66 -13.64 -3.40 -6.93
N VAL A 67 -14.94 -3.75 -6.90
CA VAL A 67 -16.03 -2.83 -7.27
C VAL A 67 -16.08 -1.64 -6.31
N VAL A 68 -16.02 -1.86 -5.00
CA VAL A 68 -16.00 -0.78 -4.00
C VAL A 68 -14.79 0.13 -4.19
N CYS A 69 -13.60 -0.44 -4.38
CA CYS A 69 -12.39 0.32 -4.65
C CYS A 69 -12.46 1.11 -5.96
N ALA A 70 -13.07 0.56 -7.02
CA ALA A 70 -13.23 1.25 -8.30
C ALA A 70 -14.14 2.48 -8.18
N LEU A 71 -15.28 2.35 -7.48
CA LEU A 71 -16.18 3.48 -7.22
C LEU A 71 -15.49 4.58 -6.41
N ALA A 72 -14.73 4.21 -5.38
CA ALA A 72 -13.92 5.17 -4.62
C ALA A 72 -12.84 5.83 -5.51
N ALA A 73 -12.13 5.06 -6.33
CA ALA A 73 -11.09 5.57 -7.22
C ALA A 73 -11.63 6.58 -8.24
N LEU A 74 -12.85 6.38 -8.75
CA LEU A 74 -13.51 7.35 -9.65
C LEU A 74 -13.76 8.68 -8.95
N ALA A 75 -14.29 8.67 -7.72
CA ALA A 75 -14.47 9.89 -6.93
C ALA A 75 -13.14 10.61 -6.65
N TYR A 76 -12.07 9.85 -6.34
CA TYR A 76 -10.73 10.41 -6.16
C TYR A 76 -10.15 10.96 -7.47
N SER A 77 -10.45 10.36 -8.62
CA SER A 77 -10.02 10.85 -9.92
C SER A 77 -10.65 12.21 -10.25
N GLU A 78 -11.93 12.39 -9.94
CA GLU A 78 -12.62 13.67 -10.13
C GLU A 78 -12.02 14.77 -9.23
N LEU A 79 -11.81 14.46 -7.94
CA LEU A 79 -11.19 15.38 -6.99
C LEU A 79 -9.76 15.75 -7.38
N ALA A 80 -8.95 14.78 -7.85
CA ALA A 80 -7.58 15.02 -8.30
C ALA A 80 -7.53 15.88 -9.58
N ALA A 81 -8.53 15.78 -10.45
CA ALA A 81 -8.65 16.63 -11.64
C ALA A 81 -9.07 18.06 -11.29
N MET A 82 -9.98 18.24 -10.30
CA MET A 82 -10.44 19.55 -9.85
C MET A 82 -9.41 20.29 -8.99
N ILE A 83 -8.65 19.57 -8.16
CA ILE A 83 -7.71 20.14 -7.20
C ILE A 83 -6.31 19.54 -7.47
N PRO A 84 -5.61 19.99 -8.53
CA PRO A 84 -4.36 19.38 -9.01
C PRO A 84 -3.13 19.78 -8.17
N VAL A 85 -3.23 19.59 -6.86
CA VAL A 85 -2.18 19.87 -5.89
C VAL A 85 -1.65 18.57 -5.29
N SER A 86 -0.42 18.62 -4.77
CA SER A 86 0.11 17.49 -3.99
C SER A 86 -0.68 17.39 -2.67
N GLY A 87 -1.63 16.46 -2.64
CA GLY A 87 -2.58 16.26 -1.55
C GLY A 87 -3.36 14.96 -1.73
N SER A 88 -4.03 14.52 -0.67
CA SER A 88 -4.93 13.35 -0.67
C SER A 88 -6.21 13.71 0.09
N ALA A 89 -6.94 12.73 0.64
CA ALA A 89 -8.24 12.88 1.28
C ALA A 89 -8.32 14.08 2.24
N TYR A 90 -7.30 14.30 3.08
CA TYR A 90 -7.21 15.47 3.97
C TYR A 90 -7.42 16.79 3.23
N THR A 91 -6.70 17.03 2.13
CA THR A 91 -6.77 18.27 1.36
C THR A 91 -8.13 18.44 0.70
N TYR A 92 -8.71 17.34 0.19
CA TYR A 92 -10.03 17.35 -0.44
C TYR A 92 -11.12 17.66 0.59
N THR A 93 -11.07 17.01 1.76
CA THR A 93 -12.01 17.27 2.86
C THR A 93 -11.89 18.71 3.37
N TYR A 94 -10.67 19.26 3.48
CA TYR A 94 -10.47 20.65 3.90
C TYR A 94 -11.11 21.64 2.91
N GLY A 95 -10.96 21.38 1.61
CA GLY A 95 -11.50 22.24 0.56
C GLY A 95 -13.04 22.23 0.44
N VAL A 96 -13.71 21.17 0.92
CA VAL A 96 -15.16 20.97 0.71
C VAL A 96 -15.96 20.99 2.01
N LEU A 97 -15.48 20.32 3.07
CA LEU A 97 -16.24 20.02 4.28
C LEU A 97 -15.76 20.80 5.52
N GLY A 98 -14.62 21.47 5.43
CA GLY A 98 -14.09 22.33 6.49
C GLY A 98 -13.11 21.65 7.45
N GLU A 99 -12.57 22.46 8.36
CA GLU A 99 -11.41 22.15 9.18
C GLU A 99 -11.62 20.95 10.14
N LEU A 100 -12.77 20.84 10.82
CA LEU A 100 -13.00 19.75 11.79
C LEU A 100 -12.94 18.36 11.16
N LEU A 101 -13.64 18.19 10.03
CA LEU A 101 -13.69 16.94 9.31
C LEU A 101 -12.36 16.65 8.64
N ALA A 102 -11.70 17.67 8.09
CA ALA A 102 -10.35 17.52 7.55
C ALA A 102 -9.36 17.09 8.63
N TRP A 103 -9.40 17.68 9.82
CA TRP A 103 -8.56 17.29 10.95
C TRP A 103 -8.76 15.83 11.34
N THR A 104 -10.02 15.40 11.44
CA THR A 104 -10.37 14.00 11.74
C THR A 104 -9.81 13.06 10.68
N VAL A 105 -10.01 13.37 9.39
CA VAL A 105 -9.46 12.58 8.27
C VAL A 105 -7.93 12.58 8.30
N GLY A 106 -7.30 13.71 8.63
CA GLY A 106 -5.84 13.81 8.75
C GLY A 106 -5.26 12.86 9.79
N TRP A 107 -5.85 12.82 10.99
CA TRP A 107 -5.42 11.88 12.03
C TRP A 107 -5.71 10.43 11.69
N ALA A 108 -6.86 10.16 11.05
CA ALA A 108 -7.18 8.83 10.56
C ALA A 108 -6.12 8.35 9.55
N LEU A 109 -5.72 9.20 8.60
CA LEU A 109 -4.69 8.89 7.61
C LEU A 109 -3.31 8.65 8.27
N VAL A 110 -2.92 9.46 9.26
CA VAL A 110 -1.64 9.26 9.97
C VAL A 110 -1.60 7.86 10.61
N LEU A 111 -2.68 7.46 11.28
CA LEU A 111 -2.80 6.13 11.89
C LEU A 111 -2.84 5.04 10.82
N GLU A 112 -3.62 5.23 9.75
CA GLU A 112 -3.73 4.29 8.63
C GLU A 112 -2.36 4.02 7.99
N TYR A 113 -1.60 5.06 7.64
CA TYR A 113 -0.27 4.91 7.06
C TYR A 113 0.73 4.26 8.02
N ALA A 114 0.67 4.58 9.31
CA ALA A 114 1.53 3.95 10.32
C ALA A 114 1.26 2.44 10.46
N VAL A 115 -0.02 2.06 10.56
CA VAL A 115 -0.43 0.65 10.65
C VAL A 115 -0.13 -0.08 9.35
N ALA A 116 -0.41 0.52 8.19
CA ALA A 116 -0.13 -0.06 6.88
C ALA A 116 1.36 -0.29 6.67
N ALA A 117 2.22 0.67 7.03
CA ALA A 117 3.67 0.51 6.95
C ALA A 117 4.17 -0.65 7.83
N GLY A 118 3.62 -0.77 9.05
CA GLY A 118 3.91 -1.90 9.94
C GLY A 118 3.48 -3.25 9.34
N ALA A 119 2.26 -3.34 8.83
CA ALA A 119 1.74 -4.54 8.18
C ALA A 119 2.59 -4.95 6.95
N VAL A 120 3.03 -3.97 6.16
CA VAL A 120 3.92 -4.21 5.01
C VAL A 120 5.28 -4.75 5.47
N ALA A 121 5.88 -4.17 6.51
CA ALA A 121 7.15 -4.63 7.07
C ALA A 121 7.06 -6.06 7.63
N VAL A 122 5.98 -6.38 8.34
CA VAL A 122 5.70 -7.75 8.84
C VAL A 122 5.52 -8.72 7.67
N GLY A 123 4.75 -8.36 6.65
CA GLY A 123 4.59 -9.22 5.47
C GLY A 123 5.91 -9.50 4.75
N TRP A 124 6.76 -8.48 4.57
CA TRP A 124 8.09 -8.65 4.02
C TRP A 124 8.98 -9.56 4.88
N SER A 125 8.92 -9.38 6.21
CA SER A 125 9.69 -10.22 7.14
C SER A 125 9.33 -11.70 7.03
N GLY A 126 8.07 -12.05 6.78
CA GLY A 126 7.62 -13.43 6.60
C GLY A 126 8.30 -14.11 5.41
N TYR A 127 8.37 -13.41 4.27
CA TYR A 127 9.09 -13.90 3.09
C TYR A 127 10.59 -14.05 3.34
N MET A 128 11.21 -13.07 4.01
CA MET A 128 12.64 -13.12 4.31
C MET A 128 13.00 -14.22 5.32
N ASN A 129 12.16 -14.44 6.34
CA ASN A 129 12.29 -15.58 7.25
C ASN A 129 12.25 -16.91 6.47
N GLY A 130 11.34 -17.05 5.50
CA GLY A 130 11.26 -18.21 4.61
C GLY A 130 12.53 -18.41 3.78
N LEU A 131 13.07 -17.32 3.21
CA LEU A 131 14.32 -17.33 2.43
C LEU A 131 15.54 -17.71 3.29
N LEU A 132 15.65 -17.14 4.50
CA LEU A 132 16.74 -17.49 5.43
C LEU A 132 16.66 -18.96 5.85
N LYS A 133 15.45 -19.47 6.10
CA LYS A 133 15.22 -20.88 6.43
C LYS A 133 15.63 -21.79 5.28
N SER A 134 15.26 -21.48 4.04
CA SER A 134 15.65 -22.30 2.87
C SER A 134 17.16 -22.21 2.57
N GLY A 135 17.80 -21.10 2.91
CA GLY A 135 19.25 -20.92 2.84
C GLY A 135 20.04 -21.57 3.98
N GLY A 136 19.38 -22.24 4.94
CA GLY A 136 20.04 -22.93 6.06
C GLY A 136 20.41 -22.06 7.26
N PHE A 137 20.00 -20.79 7.27
CA PHE A 137 20.27 -19.83 8.34
C PHE A 137 18.98 -19.34 9.02
N PRO A 138 18.15 -20.23 9.59
CA PRO A 138 16.91 -19.81 10.21
C PRO A 138 17.18 -18.95 11.44
N LEU A 139 16.51 -17.80 11.54
CA LEU A 139 16.55 -16.99 12.76
C LEU A 139 15.97 -17.76 13.95
N PRO A 140 16.39 -17.50 15.19
CA PRO A 140 15.73 -18.03 16.38
C PRO A 140 14.24 -17.66 16.44
N GLU A 141 13.39 -18.54 16.96
CA GLU A 141 11.93 -18.37 16.98
C GLU A 141 11.48 -17.05 17.64
N PHE A 142 12.10 -16.68 18.76
CA PHE A 142 11.81 -15.43 19.46
C PHE A 142 12.08 -14.15 18.64
N LEU A 143 12.87 -14.24 17.56
CA LEU A 143 13.21 -13.11 16.67
C LEU A 143 12.43 -13.08 15.34
N ARG A 144 11.63 -14.11 15.05
CA ARG A 144 10.95 -14.24 13.75
C ARG A 144 9.66 -13.42 13.67
N THR A 145 8.89 -13.41 14.75
CA THR A 145 7.53 -12.87 14.79
C THR A 145 7.28 -12.09 16.09
N GLY A 146 6.13 -11.41 16.16
CA GLY A 146 5.74 -10.67 17.35
C GLY A 146 5.17 -11.59 18.46
N PRO A 147 4.90 -11.03 19.65
CA PRO A 147 4.41 -11.79 20.81
C PRO A 147 3.05 -12.45 20.59
N TYR A 148 2.22 -11.88 19.72
CA TYR A 148 0.92 -12.47 19.37
C TYR A 148 1.00 -13.63 18.37
N ASP A 149 2.16 -13.81 17.73
CA ASP A 149 2.41 -14.80 16.68
C ASP A 149 3.48 -15.82 17.10
N GLY A 150 3.60 -16.09 18.41
CA GLY A 150 4.52 -17.08 18.99
C GLY A 150 5.98 -16.65 19.16
N GLY A 151 6.35 -15.46 18.68
CA GLY A 151 7.68 -14.88 18.85
C GLY A 151 7.77 -13.94 20.04
N THR A 152 8.79 -13.10 20.08
CA THR A 152 8.90 -12.00 21.05
C THR A 152 9.10 -10.68 20.35
N PHE A 153 9.90 -10.66 19.29
CA PHE A 153 10.23 -9.47 18.54
C PHE A 153 10.47 -9.81 17.08
N ASN A 154 9.83 -9.10 16.15
CA ASN A 154 10.06 -9.31 14.72
C ASN A 154 11.29 -8.50 14.27
N LEU A 155 12.47 -9.14 14.31
CA LEU A 155 13.75 -8.49 14.03
C LEU A 155 13.82 -7.96 12.59
N LEU A 156 13.37 -8.76 11.62
CA LEU A 156 13.46 -8.40 10.20
C LEU A 156 12.49 -7.28 9.83
N ALA A 157 11.26 -7.28 10.38
CA ALA A 157 10.32 -6.19 10.18
C ALA A 157 10.86 -4.88 10.75
N CYS A 158 11.41 -4.90 11.97
CA CYS A 158 12.04 -3.71 12.54
C CYS A 158 13.24 -3.24 11.69
N GLY A 159 14.11 -4.18 11.28
CA GLY A 159 15.27 -3.88 10.45
C GLY A 159 14.90 -3.21 9.13
N ILE A 160 13.93 -3.74 8.37
CA ILE A 160 13.53 -3.12 7.10
C ILE A 160 12.88 -1.76 7.30
N SER A 161 12.08 -1.58 8.36
CA SER A 161 11.52 -0.26 8.69
C SER A 161 12.62 0.77 8.92
N LEU A 162 13.65 0.44 9.71
CA LEU A 162 14.79 1.34 9.94
C LEU A 162 15.56 1.65 8.66
N VAL A 163 15.79 0.65 7.80
CA VAL A 163 16.44 0.85 6.49
C VAL A 163 15.62 1.79 5.62
N VAL A 164 14.31 1.59 5.51
CA VAL A 164 13.42 2.47 4.74
C VAL A 164 13.40 3.87 5.33
N THR A 165 13.34 4.01 6.66
CA THR A 165 13.44 5.32 7.34
C THR A 165 14.75 6.02 7.01
N ALA A 166 15.89 5.32 7.09
CA ALA A 166 17.19 5.89 6.76
C ALA A 166 17.26 6.35 5.29
N LEU A 167 16.73 5.54 4.35
CA LEU A 167 16.64 5.92 2.94
C LEU A 167 15.77 7.17 2.71
N LEU A 168 14.66 7.29 3.45
CA LEU A 168 13.79 8.47 3.39
C LEU A 168 14.48 9.73 3.94
N VAL A 169 15.26 9.59 5.02
CA VAL A 169 16.04 10.70 5.61
C VAL A 169 17.16 11.19 4.68
N ILE A 170 17.86 10.26 4.00
CA ILE A 170 18.93 10.60 3.04
C ILE A 170 18.38 11.31 1.79
N GLY A 171 17.12 11.03 1.44
CA GLY A 171 16.41 11.67 0.33
C GLY A 171 16.44 10.84 -0.95
N THR A 172 15.26 10.43 -1.42
CA THR A 172 15.09 9.58 -2.61
C THR A 172 14.88 10.43 -3.88
N SER A 173 15.94 11.04 -4.40
CA SER A 173 15.85 12.00 -5.51
C SER A 173 15.71 11.37 -6.91
N LYS A 174 15.97 10.07 -7.09
CA LYS A 174 15.91 9.37 -8.41
C LYS A 174 14.87 8.25 -8.50
N SER A 175 13.68 8.48 -7.96
CA SER A 175 12.71 7.41 -7.69
C SER A 175 11.96 6.86 -8.92
N ALA A 176 11.65 7.66 -9.93
CA ALA A 176 10.69 7.26 -10.98
C ALA A 176 11.11 6.03 -11.82
N LYS A 177 12.36 5.99 -12.31
CA LYS A 177 12.88 4.86 -13.10
C LYS A 177 13.04 3.60 -12.26
N VAL A 178 13.53 3.76 -11.03
CA VAL A 178 13.70 2.64 -10.09
C VAL A 178 12.34 2.04 -9.75
N ASN A 179 11.34 2.88 -9.47
CA ASN A 179 9.98 2.44 -9.22
C ASN A 179 9.41 1.65 -10.41
N ALA A 180 9.57 2.14 -11.64
CA ALA A 180 9.10 1.42 -12.83
C ALA A 180 9.69 0.01 -12.93
N VAL A 181 11.01 -0.15 -12.71
CA VAL A 181 11.68 -1.46 -12.73
C VAL A 181 11.14 -2.37 -11.63
N LEU A 182 11.01 -1.87 -10.39
CA LEU A 182 10.49 -2.66 -9.27
C LEU A 182 9.06 -3.14 -9.51
N VAL A 183 8.22 -2.29 -10.10
CA VAL A 183 6.84 -2.64 -10.46
C VAL A 183 6.81 -3.71 -11.54
N SER A 184 7.64 -3.58 -12.58
CA SER A 184 7.74 -4.60 -13.62
C SER A 184 8.15 -5.95 -13.05
N ILE A 185 9.11 -5.99 -12.13
CA ILE A 185 9.52 -7.23 -11.45
C ILE A 185 8.34 -7.86 -10.69
N LYS A 186 7.60 -7.06 -9.90
CA LYS A 186 6.43 -7.54 -9.14
C LYS A 186 5.35 -8.11 -10.06
N VAL A 187 5.02 -7.41 -11.14
CA VAL A 187 3.99 -7.84 -12.10
C VAL A 187 4.42 -9.12 -12.82
N LEU A 188 5.68 -9.20 -13.28
CA LEU A 188 6.22 -10.41 -13.90
C LEU A 188 6.22 -11.60 -12.95
N ALA A 189 6.55 -11.40 -11.68
CA ALA A 189 6.51 -12.46 -10.68
C ALA A 189 5.08 -13.01 -10.48
N LEU A 190 4.06 -12.13 -10.47
CA LEU A 190 2.66 -12.56 -10.38
C LEU A 190 2.20 -13.31 -11.64
N ILE A 191 2.57 -12.83 -12.84
CA ILE A 191 2.27 -13.52 -14.10
C ILE A 191 2.93 -14.90 -14.13
N ALA A 192 4.21 -14.99 -13.74
CA ALA A 192 4.93 -16.25 -13.64
C ALA A 192 4.27 -17.19 -12.63
N PHE A 193 3.86 -16.69 -11.46
CA PHE A 193 3.12 -17.47 -10.48
C PHE A 193 1.83 -18.04 -11.05
N ILE A 194 0.99 -17.22 -11.72
CA ILE A 194 -0.25 -17.69 -12.35
C ILE A 194 0.04 -18.76 -13.39
N TYR A 195 1.02 -18.53 -14.26
CA TYR A 195 1.39 -19.48 -15.32
C TYR A 195 1.90 -20.81 -14.77
N LEU A 196 2.73 -20.79 -13.73
CA LEU A 196 3.30 -22.00 -13.11
C LEU A 196 2.29 -22.72 -12.20
N ALA A 197 1.36 -21.99 -11.57
CA ALA A 197 0.37 -22.55 -10.68
C ALA A 197 -0.81 -23.18 -11.45
N MET A 198 -1.18 -22.64 -12.62
CA MET A 198 -2.34 -23.10 -13.38
C MET A 198 -2.37 -24.62 -13.66
N PRO A 199 -1.26 -25.29 -14.05
CA PRO A 199 -1.26 -26.73 -14.30
C PRO A 199 -1.41 -27.59 -13.04
N VAL A 200 -1.16 -27.04 -11.85
CA VAL A 200 -1.23 -27.77 -10.56
C VAL A 200 -2.52 -27.46 -9.77
N VAL A 201 -3.46 -26.74 -10.39
CA VAL A 201 -4.77 -26.47 -9.82
C VAL A 201 -5.61 -27.74 -9.81
N HIS A 202 -6.19 -28.07 -8.65
CA HIS A 202 -7.10 -29.20 -8.50
C HIS A 202 -8.50 -28.68 -8.20
N ASP A 203 -9.49 -29.06 -9.01
CA ASP A 203 -10.89 -28.60 -8.89
C ASP A 203 -11.53 -28.98 -7.55
N GLU A 204 -11.06 -30.05 -6.92
CA GLU A 204 -11.51 -30.50 -5.61
C GLU A 204 -11.27 -29.45 -4.52
N ASN A 205 -10.21 -28.64 -4.65
CA ASN A 205 -9.89 -27.59 -3.69
C ASN A 205 -10.87 -26.40 -3.76
N PHE A 206 -11.75 -26.33 -4.77
CA PHE A 206 -12.80 -25.32 -4.88
C PHE A 206 -14.14 -25.78 -4.27
N LYS A 207 -14.18 -26.96 -3.63
CA LYS A 207 -15.38 -27.53 -3.02
C LYS A 207 -15.18 -27.75 -1.50
N PRO A 208 -16.11 -27.33 -0.65
CA PRO A 208 -17.23 -26.42 -0.94
C PRO A 208 -16.71 -25.03 -1.33
N PHE A 209 -17.47 -24.34 -2.20
CA PHE A 209 -17.11 -23.01 -2.65
C PHE A 209 -17.38 -21.95 -1.58
#